data_AF-A0A6N7QSJ7-F1
#
_entry.id   AF-A0A6N7QSJ7-F1
#
_cell.length_a   1.000
_cell.length_b   1.000
_cell.length_c   1.000
_cell.angle_alpha   90.00
_cell.angle_beta   90.00
_cell.angle_gamma   90.00
#
_symmetry.space_group_name_H-M   'P 1'
#
loop_
_entity.id
_entity.type
_entity.pdbx_description
1 polymer ?
#
loop_
_entity_poly.entity_id
_entity_poly.type
_entity_poly.pdbx_seq_one_letter_code
_entity_poly.pdbx_strand_id
1 'polypeptide(L)'
;MKKWLQHVTLIFAHCLVCLLLVILFTSHASLLDYINITFYIGTFYIMIGLLLYVISKKFFDITTLSFRKVITRVNNQKNGHSSFEEHPLPSDRVNTNWVTFFIIQGGALLGIMLILFIFYY
;
A
#
# COMPACT_ATOMS: atom_id res chain seq x y z
N MET A 1 -0.37 14.25 18.72
CA MET A 1 0.60 15.21 18.12
C MET A 1 1.85 14.52 17.57
N LYS A 2 2.62 13.77 18.38
CA LYS A 2 3.90 13.16 17.96
C LYS A 2 3.82 12.27 16.69
N LYS A 3 2.81 11.41 16.57
CA LYS A 3 2.61 10.55 15.38
C LYS A 3 2.34 11.33 14.10
N TRP A 4 1.56 12.42 14.19
CA TRP A 4 1.21 13.25 13.03
C TRP A 4 2.44 14.00 12.50
N LEU A 5 3.27 14.52 13.42
CA LEU A 5 4.56 15.12 13.08
C LEU A 5 5.46 14.13 12.34
N GLN A 6 5.52 12.87 12.77
CA GLN A 6 6.29 11.83 12.07
C GLN A 6 5.80 11.62 10.63
N HIS A 7 4.49 11.56 10.40
CA HIS A 7 3.96 11.43 9.04
C HIS A 7 4.32 12.63 8.17
N VAL A 8 4.22 13.86 8.69
CA VAL A 8 4.60 15.08 7.98
C VAL A 8 6.09 15.09 7.64
N THR A 9 6.96 14.75 8.59
CA THR A 9 8.41 14.64 8.35
C THR A 9 8.73 13.61 7.28
N LEU A 10 8.01 12.48 7.27
CA LEU A 10 8.18 11.45 6.25
C LEU A 10 7.66 11.89 4.87
N ILE A 11 6.56 12.63 4.80
CA ILE A 11 6.07 13.22 3.53
C ILE A 11 7.13 14.17 2.98
N PHE A 12 7.67 15.05 3.82
CA PHE A 12 8.73 15.97 3.41
C PHE A 12 9.98 15.23 2.90
N ALA A 13 10.38 14.15 3.57
CA ALA A 13 11.46 13.30 3.10
C ALA A 13 11.16 12.66 1.73
N HIS A 14 9.92 12.20 1.49
CA HIS A 14 9.54 11.67 0.17
C HIS A 14 9.58 12.74 -0.92
N CYS A 15 9.15 13.97 -0.64
CA CYS A 15 9.26 15.08 -1.60
C CYS A 15 10.73 15.35 -1.96
N LEU A 16 11.64 15.34 -0.97
CA LEU A 16 13.08 15.48 -1.23
C LEU A 16 13.62 14.32 -2.07
N VAL A 17 13.18 13.09 -1.81
CA VAL A 17 13.55 11.93 -2.63
C VAL A 17 13.03 12.08 -4.06
N CYS A 18 11.79 12.51 -4.25
CA CYS A 18 11.23 12.78 -5.59
C CYS A 18 12.03 13.84 -6.33
N LEU A 19 12.43 14.92 -5.62
CA LEU A 19 13.26 15.99 -6.18
C LEU A 19 14.63 15.46 -6.59
N LEU A 20 15.26 14.66 -5.73
CA LEU A 20 16.55 14.02 -6.03
C LEU A 20 16.43 13.09 -7.26
N LEU A 21 15.34 12.33 -7.37
CA LEU A 21 15.09 11.47 -8.53
C LEU A 21 14.95 12.29 -9.83
N VAL A 22 14.23 13.42 -9.81
CA VAL A 22 14.14 14.29 -11.00
C VAL A 22 15.53 14.75 -11.44
N ILE A 23 16.38 15.18 -10.50
CA ILE A 23 17.73 15.64 -10.80
C ILE A 23 18.60 14.51 -11.38
N LEU A 24 18.44 13.27 -10.90
CA LEU A 24 19.22 12.15 -11.37
C LEU A 24 18.75 11.59 -12.73
N PHE A 25 17.44 11.59 -12.99
CA PHE A 25 16.85 10.92 -14.15
C PHE A 25 16.53 11.85 -15.32
N THR A 26 16.51 13.18 -15.10
CA THR A 26 16.15 14.14 -16.14
C THR A 26 17.28 15.14 -16.39
N SER A 27 17.70 15.30 -17.65
CA SER A 27 18.74 16.28 -18.03
C SER A 27 18.28 17.74 -17.89
N HIS A 28 16.99 18.01 -18.06
CA HIS A 28 16.38 19.31 -17.82
C HIS A 28 15.25 19.16 -16.81
N ALA A 29 15.53 19.43 -15.54
CA ALA A 29 14.53 19.34 -14.49
C ALA A 29 13.43 20.38 -14.71
N SER A 30 12.25 19.93 -15.17
CA SER A 30 11.05 20.76 -15.26
C SER A 30 10.08 20.45 -14.12
N LEU A 31 9.15 21.38 -13.87
CA LEU A 31 8.07 21.15 -12.90
C LEU A 31 7.21 19.94 -13.29
N LEU A 32 7.03 19.70 -14.59
CA LEU A 32 6.27 18.58 -15.12
C LEU A 32 6.94 17.23 -14.82
N ASP A 33 8.27 17.16 -14.85
CA ASP A 33 9.02 15.94 -14.47
C ASP A 33 8.85 15.62 -12.98
N TYR A 34 8.86 16.65 -12.14
CA TYR A 34 8.61 16.49 -10.70
C TYR A 34 7.20 16.01 -10.42
N ILE A 35 6.20 16.57 -11.10
CA ILE A 35 4.80 16.12 -11.05
C ILE A 35 4.71 14.64 -11.45
N ASN A 36 5.34 14.24 -12.54
CA ASN A 36 5.31 12.86 -13.04
C ASN A 36 5.95 11.86 -12.07
N ILE A 37 7.17 12.15 -11.57
CA ILE A 37 7.85 11.27 -10.61
C ILE A 37 7.04 11.14 -9.31
N THR A 38 6.52 12.27 -8.81
CA THR A 38 5.68 12.29 -7.60
C THR A 38 4.39 11.47 -7.83
N PHE A 39 3.79 11.55 -9.02
CA PHE A 39 2.63 10.75 -9.40
C PHE A 39 2.94 9.24 -9.42
N TYR A 40 4.04 8.82 -10.03
CA TYR A 40 4.42 7.41 -10.10
C TYR A 40 4.66 6.83 -8.70
N ILE A 41 5.38 7.55 -7.84
CA ILE A 41 5.66 7.12 -6.47
C ILE A 41 4.37 7.13 -5.63
N GLY A 42 3.59 8.20 -5.69
CA GLY A 42 2.31 8.30 -4.96
C GLY A 42 1.32 7.20 -5.34
N THR A 43 1.21 6.91 -6.65
CA THR A 43 0.36 5.84 -7.18
C THR A 43 0.84 4.47 -6.70
N PHE A 44 2.15 4.21 -6.72
CA PHE A 44 2.71 2.96 -6.21
C PHE A 44 2.37 2.75 -4.72
N TYR A 45 2.52 3.80 -3.90
CA TYR A 45 2.17 3.74 -2.48
C TYR A 45 0.68 3.50 -2.26
N ILE A 46 -0.20 4.21 -2.98
CA ILE A 46 -1.65 4.00 -2.91
C ILE A 46 -2.03 2.59 -3.34
N MET A 47 -1.42 2.06 -4.41
CA MET A 47 -1.73 0.73 -4.91
C MET A 47 -1.42 -0.35 -3.88
N ILE A 48 -0.25 -0.25 -3.23
CA ILE A 48 0.12 -1.14 -2.11
C ILE A 48 -0.81 -0.93 -0.91
N GLY A 49 -1.09 0.33 -0.55
CA GLY A 49 -1.98 0.66 0.56
C GLY A 49 -3.38 0.08 0.38
N LEU A 50 -3.92 0.16 -0.84
CA LEU A 50 -5.22 -0.38 -1.18
C LEU A 50 -5.23 -1.91 -1.19
N LEU A 51 -4.17 -2.54 -1.72
CA LEU A 51 -4.02 -3.99 -1.67
C LEU A 51 -4.00 -4.48 -0.21
N LEU A 52 -3.18 -3.87 0.64
CA LEU A 52 -3.12 -4.20 2.07
C LEU A 52 -4.44 -3.90 2.78
N TYR A 53 -5.15 -2.85 2.38
CA TYR A 53 -6.47 -2.54 2.93
C TYR A 53 -7.49 -3.64 2.63
N VAL A 54 -7.55 -4.13 1.39
CA VAL A 54 -8.44 -5.23 1.01
C VAL A 54 -8.11 -6.50 1.79
N ILE A 55 -6.82 -6.82 1.96
CA ILE A 55 -6.38 -7.98 2.76
C ILE A 55 -6.74 -7.82 4.24
N SER A 56 -6.46 -6.65 4.82
CA SER A 56 -6.77 -6.34 6.24
C SER A 56 -8.27 -6.40 6.54
N LYS A 57 -9.14 -6.11 5.55
CA LYS A 57 -10.60 -6.15 5.68
C LYS A 57 -11.21 -7.56 5.58
N LYS A 58 -10.41 -8.63 5.70
CA LYS A 58 -10.88 -10.02 5.69
C LYS A 58 -11.52 -10.48 4.37
N PHE A 59 -11.38 -9.72 3.30
CA PHE A 59 -11.88 -10.09 1.98
C PHE A 59 -11.30 -11.44 1.51
N PHE A 60 -9.99 -11.61 1.69
CA PHE A 60 -9.29 -12.85 1.36
C PHE A 60 -9.52 -13.97 2.38
N ASP A 61 -9.97 -13.66 3.60
CA ASP A 61 -10.29 -14.69 4.59
C ASP A 61 -11.51 -15.49 4.19
N ILE A 62 -12.56 -14.83 3.68
CA ILE A 62 -13.78 -15.49 3.19
C ILE A 62 -13.42 -16.51 2.10
N THR A 63 -12.56 -16.10 1.17
CA THR A 63 -12.05 -16.95 0.10
C THR A 63 -11.26 -18.13 0.68
N THR A 64 -10.33 -17.86 1.60
CA THR A 64 -9.49 -18.89 2.23
C THR A 64 -10.31 -19.91 3.02
N LEU A 65 -11.30 -19.46 3.80
CA LEU A 65 -12.20 -20.32 4.57
C LEU A 65 -13.06 -21.19 3.65
N SER A 66 -13.53 -20.64 2.52
CA SER A 66 -14.29 -21.39 1.53
C SER A 66 -13.45 -22.51 0.90
N PHE A 67 -12.21 -22.22 0.51
CA PHE A 67 -11.29 -23.24 0.01
C PHE A 67 -10.93 -24.28 1.06
N ARG A 68 -10.64 -23.87 2.30
CA ARG A 68 -10.39 -24.78 3.42
C ARG A 68 -11.58 -25.75 3.61
N LYS A 69 -12.81 -25.24 3.58
CA LYS A 69 -14.02 -26.06 3.71
C LYS A 69 -14.16 -27.09 2.59
N VAL A 70 -13.88 -26.70 1.34
CA VAL A 70 -13.92 -27.62 0.19
C VAL A 70 -12.82 -28.68 0.29
N ILE A 71 -11.58 -28.26 0.57
CA ILE A 71 -10.43 -29.16 0.68
C ILE A 71 -10.62 -30.15 1.83
N THR A 72 -11.05 -29.70 3.01
CA THR A 72 -11.34 -30.60 4.15
C THR A 72 -12.47 -31.57 3.82
N ARG A 73 -13.52 -31.15 3.09
CA ARG A 73 -14.60 -32.06 2.65
C ARG A 73 -14.10 -33.13 1.67
N VAL A 74 -13.17 -32.79 0.79
CA VAL A 74 -12.53 -33.73 -0.15
C VAL A 74 -11.55 -34.66 0.58
N ASN A 75 -10.77 -34.14 1.53
CA ASN A 75 -9.74 -34.90 2.26
C ASN A 75 -10.27 -35.71 3.45
N ASN A 76 -11.47 -35.45 3.98
CA ASN A 76 -12.05 -36.26 5.07
C ASN A 76 -12.31 -37.74 4.70
N GLN A 77 -12.05 -38.17 3.46
CA GLN A 77 -11.96 -39.60 3.11
C GLN A 77 -10.60 -40.24 3.43
N LYS A 78 -9.57 -39.47 3.81
CA LYS A 78 -8.24 -39.96 4.12
C LYS A 78 -7.77 -39.35 5.44
N ASN A 79 -7.90 -40.14 6.51
CA ASN A 79 -7.37 -39.93 7.87
C ASN A 79 -6.31 -38.81 8.00
N GLY A 80 -6.61 -37.77 8.77
CA GLY A 80 -5.60 -36.81 9.21
C GLY A 80 -6.20 -35.45 9.54
N HIS A 81 -6.11 -35.08 10.82
CA HIS A 81 -6.43 -33.75 11.34
C HIS A 81 -6.05 -32.63 10.36
N SER A 82 -7.01 -31.78 10.02
CA SER A 82 -6.81 -30.69 9.08
C SER A 82 -5.82 -29.66 9.63
N SER A 83 -4.55 -29.76 9.22
CA SER A 83 -3.44 -28.82 9.50
C SER A 83 -3.74 -27.34 9.18
N PHE A 84 -4.86 -27.05 8.52
CA PHE A 84 -5.30 -25.70 8.17
C PHE A 84 -5.68 -24.82 9.38
N GLU A 85 -6.06 -25.38 10.53
CA GLU A 85 -6.45 -24.58 11.71
C GLU A 85 -5.27 -23.82 12.34
N GLU A 86 -4.05 -24.35 12.21
CA GLU A 86 -2.84 -23.73 12.79
C GLU A 86 -2.30 -22.54 11.95
N HIS A 87 -2.77 -22.38 10.71
CA HIS A 87 -2.27 -21.33 9.83
C HIS A 87 -3.07 -20.02 9.97
N PRO A 88 -2.40 -18.89 10.31
CA PRO A 88 -3.06 -17.60 10.46
C PRO A 88 -3.69 -17.14 9.15
N LEU A 89 -4.82 -16.43 9.26
CA LEU A 89 -5.55 -15.94 8.10
C LEU A 89 -4.76 -14.82 7.39
N PRO A 90 -5.03 -14.59 6.08
CA PRO A 90 -4.41 -13.49 5.36
C PRO A 90 -4.56 -12.13 6.07
N SER A 91 -5.72 -11.85 6.69
CA SER A 91 -5.92 -10.62 7.46
C SER A 91 -4.97 -10.49 8.66
N ASP A 92 -4.67 -11.59 9.33
CA ASP A 92 -3.87 -11.61 10.56
C ASP A 92 -2.39 -11.34 10.28
N ARG A 93 -1.96 -11.55 9.03
CA ARG A 93 -0.60 -11.24 8.57
C ARG A 93 -0.41 -9.77 8.23
N VAL A 94 -1.49 -9.00 8.06
CA VAL A 94 -1.40 -7.59 7.67
C VAL A 94 -1.54 -6.70 8.89
N ASN A 95 -0.50 -5.90 9.14
CA ASN A 95 -0.53 -4.90 10.20
C ASN A 95 -1.23 -3.61 9.72
N THR A 96 -2.32 -3.24 10.39
CA THR A 96 -3.13 -2.04 10.08
C THR A 96 -2.32 -0.73 10.09
N ASN A 97 -1.22 -0.66 10.83
CA ASN A 97 -0.35 0.52 10.82
C ASN A 97 0.34 0.70 9.46
N TRP A 98 0.71 -0.40 8.80
CA TRP A 98 1.30 -0.36 7.46
C TRP A 98 0.27 0.05 6.41
N VAL A 99 -0.96 -0.46 6.52
CA VAL A 99 -2.09 -0.03 5.66
C VAL A 99 -2.26 1.48 5.75
N THR A 100 -2.38 1.99 6.98
CA THR A 100 -2.56 3.42 7.27
C THR A 100 -1.37 4.24 6.75
N PHE A 101 -0.14 3.75 6.94
CA PHE A 101 1.06 4.39 6.45
C PHE A 101 1.05 4.57 4.93
N PHE A 102 0.84 3.48 4.17
CA PHE A 102 0.85 3.53 2.70
C PHE A 102 -0.27 4.41 2.14
N ILE A 103 -1.48 4.34 2.73
CA ILE A 103 -2.60 5.18 2.30
C ILE A 103 -2.34 6.66 2.57
N ILE A 104 -1.88 7.02 3.77
CA ILE A 104 -1.63 8.43 4.12
C ILE A 104 -0.48 9.00 3.27
N GLN A 105 0.64 8.27 3.15
CA GLN A 105 1.79 8.73 2.38
C GLN A 105 1.47 8.85 0.89
N GLY A 106 0.86 7.81 0.30
CA GLY A 106 0.48 7.83 -1.11
C GLY A 106 -0.59 8.89 -1.39
N GLY A 107 -1.60 9.01 -0.53
CA GLY A 107 -2.65 10.02 -0.68
C GLY A 107 -2.13 11.45 -0.55
N ALA A 108 -1.20 11.70 0.36
CA ALA A 108 -0.54 13.00 0.49
C ALA A 108 0.30 13.33 -0.75
N LEU A 109 1.10 12.39 -1.25
CA LEU A 109 1.90 12.58 -2.47
C LEU A 109 1.02 12.87 -3.69
N LEU A 110 -0.06 12.12 -3.87
CA LEU A 110 -1.02 12.38 -4.95
C LEU A 110 -1.73 13.73 -4.78
N GLY A 111 -2.11 14.10 -3.55
CA GLY A 111 -2.70 15.41 -3.27
C GLY A 111 -1.74 16.56 -3.59
N ILE A 112 -0.47 16.44 -3.22
CA ILE A 112 0.57 17.40 -3.56
C ILE A 112 0.74 17.49 -5.07
N MET A 113 0.84 16.35 -5.76
CA MET A 113 0.96 16.32 -7.22
C MET A 113 -0.24 16.98 -7.90
N LEU A 114 -1.47 16.73 -7.46
CA LEU A 114 -2.67 17.38 -8.01
C LEU A 114 -2.66 18.89 -7.80
N ILE A 115 -2.24 19.36 -6.62
CA ILE A 115 -2.09 20.80 -6.35
C ILE A 115 -1.08 21.40 -7.31
N LEU A 116 0.10 20.78 -7.47
CA LEU A 116 1.12 21.24 -8.42
C LEU A 116 0.63 21.22 -9.87
N PHE A 117 -0.15 20.22 -10.25
CA PHE A 117 -0.73 20.10 -11.59
C PHE A 117 -1.74 21.21 -11.89
N ILE A 118 -2.58 21.57 -10.91
CA ILE A 118 -3.49 22.71 -10.99
C ILE A 118 -2.73 24.03 -11.08
N PHE A 119 -1.58 24.16 -10.39
CA PHE A 119 -0.74 25.36 -10.51
C PHE A 119 0.03 25.46 -11.83
N TYR A 120 0.28 24.32 -12.48
CA TYR A 120 1.03 24.27 -13.73
C TYR A 120 0.19 24.67 -14.95
N TYR A 121 -1.12 24.42 -14.91
CA TYR A 121 -2.09 24.74 -15.98
C TYR A 121 -2.96 25.95 -15.63
#